data_AF-A0AAX0S8J7-F1
#
_entry.id   AF-A0AAX0S8J7-F1
#
_cell.length_a   1.000
_cell.length_b   1.000
_cell.length_c   1.000
_cell.angle_alpha   90.00
_cell.angle_beta   90.00
_cell.angle_gamma   90.00
#
_symmetry.space_group_name_H-M   'P 1'
#
loop_
_entity.id
_entity.type
_entity.pdbx_description
1 polymer ?
#
loop_
_entity_poly.entity_id
_entity_poly.type
_entity_poly.pdbx_seq_one_letter_code
_entity_poly.pdbx_strand_id
1 'polypeptide(L)'
;MEHLSTAILTDILTEKIKRDTSEEYGEFVSSLNSLTEKQTTVEDLKQLENHFDKFLPQLDLVISTQGHEEIMNMKATLLDLFANDLSFKSIYLLSAALSNKKELTHLNQFMYPVTYWAPVIKSNELLTSAG
;
A
#
# COMPACT_ATOMS: atom_id res chain seq x y z
N MET A 1 12.72 -15.09 -6.58
CA MET A 1 12.15 -13.78 -6.24
C MET A 1 11.46 -13.93 -4.91
N GLU A 2 11.70 -13.03 -3.95
CA GLU A 2 10.87 -12.94 -2.74
C GLU A 2 9.41 -12.78 -3.19
N HIS A 3 8.55 -13.73 -2.82
CA HIS A 3 7.17 -13.75 -3.27
C HIS A 3 6.38 -12.84 -2.33
N LEU A 4 6.07 -11.62 -2.77
CA LEU A 4 5.19 -10.74 -2.00
C LEU A 4 3.79 -11.38 -2.04
N SER A 5 3.31 -11.90 -0.90
CA SER A 5 1.95 -12.43 -0.82
C SER A 5 0.99 -11.24 -0.82
N THR A 6 0.38 -10.98 -1.97
CA THR A 6 -0.52 -9.84 -2.17
C THR A 6 -1.88 -10.03 -1.49
N ALA A 7 -2.24 -11.27 -1.14
CA ALA A 7 -3.41 -11.56 -0.31
C ALA A 7 -3.26 -10.94 1.09
N ILE A 8 -2.03 -10.91 1.64
CA ILE A 8 -1.73 -10.33 2.96
C ILE A 8 -2.11 -8.85 3.00
N LEU A 9 -1.88 -8.08 1.92
CA LEU A 9 -2.26 -6.66 1.89
C LEU A 9 -3.77 -6.48 2.09
N THR A 10 -4.61 -7.34 1.49
CA THR A 10 -6.07 -7.24 1.68
C THR A 10 -6.47 -7.57 3.11
N ASP A 11 -5.83 -8.57 3.72
CA ASP A 11 -6.09 -8.97 5.10
C ASP A 11 -5.55 -7.94 6.11
N ILE A 12 -4.47 -7.23 5.79
CA ILE A 12 -4.01 -6.06 6.54
C ILE A 12 -5.04 -4.94 6.46
N LEU A 13 -5.46 -4.55 5.24
CA LEU A 13 -6.43 -3.47 5.04
C LEU A 13 -7.76 -3.73 5.74
N THR A 14 -8.23 -4.99 5.72
CA THR A 14 -9.46 -5.40 6.41
C THR A 14 -9.24 -5.71 7.90
N GLU A 15 -8.07 -5.38 8.44
CA GLU A 15 -7.64 -5.60 9.82
C GLU A 15 -7.74 -7.03 10.34
N LYS A 16 -7.86 -8.03 9.47
CA LYS A 16 -7.73 -9.44 9.87
C LYS A 16 -6.31 -9.75 10.32
N ILE A 17 -5.34 -9.12 9.68
CA ILE A 17 -3.94 -9.08 10.11
C ILE A 17 -3.70 -7.73 10.79
N LYS A 18 -3.41 -7.78 12.09
CA LYS A 18 -3.14 -6.58 12.91
C LYS A 18 -1.65 -6.25 12.91
N ARG A 19 -1.35 -4.96 12.79
CA ARG A 19 0.00 -4.38 12.75
C ARG A 19 0.90 -4.83 13.92
N ASP A 20 0.42 -4.67 15.15
CA ASP A 20 1.26 -4.84 16.34
C ASP A 20 1.41 -6.29 16.81
N THR A 21 0.63 -7.22 16.24
CA THR A 21 0.52 -8.59 16.78
C THR A 21 0.77 -9.68 15.75
N SER A 22 1.00 -9.34 14.48
CA SER A 22 1.20 -10.33 13.42
C SER A 22 2.62 -10.32 12.88
N GLU A 23 3.26 -11.50 12.90
CA GLU A 23 4.53 -11.73 12.22
C GLU A 23 4.39 -11.54 10.70
N GLU A 24 3.26 -11.96 10.13
CA GLU A 24 2.96 -11.83 8.70
C GLU A 24 2.92 -10.36 8.25
N TYR A 25 2.48 -9.46 9.13
CA TYR A 25 2.53 -8.01 8.88
C TYR A 25 3.98 -7.55 8.76
N GLY A 26 4.82 -7.91 9.74
CA GLY A 26 6.23 -7.55 9.75
C GLY A 26 6.97 -8.10 8.53
N GLU A 27 6.73 -9.36 8.18
CA GLU A 27 7.30 -10.00 6.98
C GLU A 27 6.88 -9.29 5.69
N PHE A 28 5.60 -8.89 5.57
CA PHE A 28 5.11 -8.15 4.42
C PHE A 28 5.83 -6.80 4.29
N VAL A 29 5.92 -6.03 5.38
CA VAL A 29 6.60 -4.73 5.42
C VAL A 29 8.07 -4.88 5.06
N SER A 30 8.78 -5.79 5.71
CA SER A 30 10.21 -6.04 5.45
C SER A 30 10.46 -6.50 4.01
N SER A 31 9.61 -7.38 3.47
CA SER A 31 9.72 -7.86 2.09
C SER A 31 9.50 -6.73 1.09
N LEU A 32 8.47 -5.89 1.30
CA LEU A 32 8.18 -4.77 0.42
C LEU A 32 9.29 -3.71 0.43
N ASN A 33 9.79 -3.35 1.61
CA ASN A 33 10.92 -2.42 1.75
C ASN A 33 12.18 -2.98 1.11
N SER A 34 12.53 -4.25 1.38
CA SER A 34 13.69 -4.90 0.76
C SER A 34 13.59 -5.01 -0.76
N LEU A 35 12.37 -5.26 -1.28
CA LEU A 35 12.11 -5.35 -2.71
C LEU A 35 12.40 -4.02 -3.42
N THR A 36 12.01 -2.90 -2.80
CA THR A 36 12.18 -1.57 -3.39
C THR A 36 13.54 -0.94 -3.15
N GLU A 37 14.24 -1.31 -2.07
CA GLU A 37 15.64 -0.91 -1.81
C GLU A 37 16.59 -1.38 -2.90
N LYS A 38 16.37 -2.61 -3.41
CA LYS A 38 17.16 -3.21 -4.51
C LYS A 38 17.01 -2.45 -5.83
N GLN A 39 16.01 -1.58 -5.98
CA GLN A 39 15.75 -0.83 -7.20
C GLN A 39 16.41 0.55 -7.17
N THR A 40 17.19 0.86 -8.20
CA THR A 40 17.96 2.12 -8.26
C THR A 40 17.14 3.29 -8.80
N THR A 41 16.19 3.03 -9.70
CA THR A 41 15.38 4.08 -10.34
C THR A 41 13.88 3.88 -10.12
N VAL A 42 13.12 4.94 -10.38
CA VAL A 42 11.65 4.91 -10.33
C VAL A 42 11.08 4.04 -11.48
N GLU A 43 11.73 4.03 -12.64
CA GLU A 43 11.36 3.17 -13.77
C GLU A 43 11.46 1.68 -13.43
N ASP A 44 12.45 1.30 -12.62
CA ASP A 44 12.61 -0.08 -12.15
C ASP A 44 11.45 -0.49 -11.22
N LEU A 45 10.92 0.45 -10.42
CA LEU A 45 9.75 0.21 -9.56
C LEU A 45 8.49 -0.02 -10.39
N LYS A 46 8.31 0.66 -11.52
CA LYS A 46 7.13 0.46 -12.39
C LYS A 46 7.02 -0.97 -12.90
N GLN A 47 8.15 -1.65 -13.12
CA GLN A 47 8.14 -3.05 -13.54
C GLN A 47 7.56 -3.98 -12.47
N LEU A 48 7.66 -3.58 -11.19
CA LEU A 48 7.12 -4.31 -10.05
C LEU A 48 5.62 -4.06 -9.83
N GLU A 49 5.05 -2.99 -10.38
CA GLU A 49 3.60 -2.71 -10.29
C GLU A 49 2.78 -3.88 -10.83
N ASN A 50 3.26 -4.53 -11.90
CA ASN A 50 2.56 -5.67 -12.51
C ASN A 50 2.45 -6.89 -11.58
N HIS A 51 3.25 -6.98 -10.51
CA HIS A 51 3.06 -8.02 -9.49
C HIS A 51 1.74 -7.85 -8.73
N PHE A 52 1.21 -6.63 -8.71
CA PHE A 52 -0.03 -6.28 -8.04
C PHE A 52 -1.25 -6.61 -8.92
N ASP A 53 -1.11 -6.58 -10.25
CA ASP A 53 -2.21 -6.74 -11.22
C ASP A 53 -3.14 -7.94 -10.98
N LYS A 54 -2.62 -9.06 -10.50
CA LYS A 54 -3.42 -10.26 -10.25
C LYS A 54 -4.35 -10.15 -9.03
N PHE A 55 -4.01 -9.32 -8.04
CA PHE A 55 -4.85 -9.18 -6.85
C PHE A 55 -5.76 -7.95 -6.91
N LEU A 56 -5.39 -6.89 -7.64
CA LEU A 56 -6.14 -5.64 -7.65
C LEU A 56 -7.65 -5.85 -7.93
N PRO A 57 -8.07 -6.75 -8.84
CA PRO A 57 -9.48 -7.04 -9.05
C PRO A 57 -10.19 -7.65 -7.82
N GLN A 58 -9.49 -8.46 -7.03
CA GLN A 58 -10.05 -9.03 -5.81
C GLN A 58 -10.18 -7.97 -4.72
N LEU A 59 -9.19 -7.07 -4.59
CA LEU A 59 -9.27 -5.96 -3.66
C LEU A 59 -10.41 -4.99 -4.03
N ASP A 60 -10.59 -4.69 -5.31
CA ASP A 60 -11.71 -3.88 -5.81
C ASP A 60 -13.07 -4.50 -5.42
N LEU A 61 -13.21 -5.82 -5.60
CA LEU A 61 -14.40 -6.55 -5.17
C LEU A 61 -14.61 -6.47 -3.66
N VAL A 62 -13.56 -6.66 -2.85
CA VAL A 62 -13.66 -6.53 -1.38
C VAL A 62 -14.16 -5.14 -1.01
N ILE A 63 -13.55 -4.07 -1.55
CA ILE A 63 -13.95 -2.69 -1.28
C ILE A 63 -15.42 -2.46 -1.67
N SER A 64 -15.87 -3.02 -2.80
CA SER A 64 -17.26 -2.88 -3.27
C SER A 64 -18.31 -3.45 -2.33
N THR A 65 -17.91 -4.40 -1.47
CA THR A 65 -18.80 -5.09 -0.53
C THR A 65 -18.77 -4.51 0.88
N GLN A 66 -17.86 -3.58 1.16
CA GLN A 66 -17.71 -2.96 2.48
C GLN A 66 -18.68 -1.79 2.68
N GLY A 67 -19.07 -1.56 3.94
CA GLY A 67 -19.78 -0.34 4.34
C GLY A 67 -18.84 0.87 4.44
N HIS A 68 -19.42 2.04 4.73
CA HIS A 68 -18.66 3.28 4.82
C HIS A 68 -17.60 3.26 5.93
N GLU A 69 -17.96 2.75 7.11
CA GLU A 69 -17.06 2.68 8.27
C GLU A 69 -15.87 1.77 7.98
N GLU A 70 -16.12 0.59 7.41
CA GLU A 70 -15.07 -0.36 7.05
C GLU A 70 -14.14 0.22 5.98
N ILE A 71 -14.68 0.92 4.98
CA ILE A 71 -13.87 1.63 3.98
C ILE A 71 -12.98 2.69 4.64
N MET A 72 -13.51 3.45 5.61
CA MET A 72 -12.73 4.46 6.32
C MET A 72 -11.64 3.84 7.18
N ASN A 73 -11.91 2.70 7.83
CA ASN A 73 -10.91 1.95 8.58
C ASN A 73 -9.81 1.41 7.64
N MET A 74 -10.17 0.80 6.51
CA MET A 74 -9.20 0.35 5.50
C MET A 74 -8.29 1.50 5.02
N LYS A 75 -8.85 2.71 4.83
CA LYS A 75 -8.05 3.89 4.47
C LYS A 75 -7.12 4.32 5.60
N ALA A 76 -7.60 4.32 6.84
CA ALA A 76 -6.79 4.64 7.99
C ALA A 76 -5.62 3.65 8.15
N THR A 77 -5.88 2.35 7.98
CA THR A 77 -4.84 1.30 8.02
C THR A 77 -3.80 1.49 6.91
N LEU A 78 -4.24 1.83 5.67
CA LEU A 78 -3.30 2.11 4.58
C LEU A 78 -2.42 3.34 4.86
N LEU A 79 -3.01 4.40 5.42
CA LEU A 79 -2.27 5.60 5.79
C LEU A 79 -1.30 5.34 6.94
N ASP A 80 -1.68 4.53 7.93
CA ASP A 80 -0.81 4.16 9.04
C ASP A 80 0.40 3.35 8.56
N LEU A 81 0.17 2.39 7.66
CA LEU A 81 1.23 1.63 6.98
C LEU A 81 2.19 2.56 6.21
N PHE A 82 1.65 3.56 5.51
CA PHE A 82 2.44 4.54 4.76
C PHE A 82 3.26 5.46 5.69
N ALA A 83 2.66 5.91 6.78
CA ALA A 83 3.28 6.87 7.68
C ALA A 83 4.36 6.27 8.59
N ASN A 84 4.24 5.00 8.95
CA ASN A 84 5.10 4.46 9.99
C ASN A 84 6.04 3.35 9.54
N ASP A 85 5.64 2.53 8.56
CA ASP A 85 6.31 1.24 8.34
C ASP A 85 6.96 1.13 6.95
N LEU A 86 6.49 1.90 5.96
CA LEU A 86 7.01 1.83 4.60
C LEU A 86 8.05 2.92 4.27
N SER A 87 9.06 2.49 3.52
CA SER A 87 10.02 3.40 2.89
C SER A 87 9.33 4.25 1.80
N PHE A 88 9.96 5.37 1.42
CA PHE A 88 9.46 6.21 0.33
C PHE A 88 9.24 5.44 -0.98
N LYS A 89 10.16 4.55 -1.35
CA LYS A 89 10.05 3.75 -2.59
C LYS A 89 8.92 2.73 -2.51
N SER A 90 8.69 2.12 -1.35
CA SER A 90 7.58 1.21 -1.10
C SER A 90 6.22 1.90 -1.21
N ILE A 91 6.10 3.12 -0.64
CA ILE A 91 4.89 3.93 -0.77
C ILE A 91 4.63 4.30 -2.21
N TYR A 92 5.67 4.73 -2.94
CA TYR A 92 5.55 5.04 -4.36
C TYR A 92 5.02 3.85 -5.15
N LEU A 93 5.63 2.67 -4.97
CA LEU A 93 5.23 1.43 -5.65
C LEU A 93 3.77 1.06 -5.36
N LEU A 94 3.38 1.02 -4.07
CA LEU A 94 2.00 0.68 -3.70
C LEU A 94 1.00 1.72 -4.20
N SER A 95 1.31 3.01 -4.08
CA SER A 95 0.42 4.08 -4.53
C SER A 95 0.21 4.03 -6.04
N ALA A 96 1.27 3.81 -6.81
CA ALA A 96 1.20 3.66 -8.26
C ALA A 96 0.40 2.41 -8.66
N ALA A 97 0.72 1.25 -8.07
CA ALA A 97 0.03 0.00 -8.33
C ALA A 97 -1.48 0.08 -8.03
N LEU A 98 -1.86 0.68 -6.90
CA LEU A 98 -3.26 0.80 -6.48
C LEU A 98 -4.05 1.86 -7.28
N SER A 99 -3.37 2.81 -7.93
CA SER A 99 -4.03 3.94 -8.64
C SER A 99 -3.99 3.84 -10.17
N ASN A 100 -3.18 2.96 -10.75
CA ASN A 100 -2.95 2.90 -12.20
C ASN A 100 -4.04 2.15 -12.99
N LYS A 101 -4.99 1.49 -12.32
CA LYS A 101 -6.04 0.66 -12.96
C LYS A 101 -7.39 1.37 -12.96
N LYS A 102 -7.63 2.22 -13.97
CA LYS A 102 -8.85 3.05 -14.11
C LYS A 102 -10.14 2.24 -14.20
N GLU A 103 -10.05 0.98 -14.62
CA GLU A 103 -11.15 0.03 -14.72
C GLU A 103 -11.67 -0.47 -13.36
N LEU A 104 -10.86 -0.38 -12.31
CA LEU A 104 -11.21 -0.81 -10.94
C LEU A 104 -11.85 0.37 -10.18
N THR A 105 -13.16 0.53 -10.36
CA THR A 105 -13.87 1.75 -9.94
C THR A 105 -13.81 1.98 -8.43
N HIS A 106 -14.01 0.94 -7.63
CA HIS A 106 -14.06 1.06 -6.18
C HIS A 106 -12.67 1.30 -5.60
N LEU A 107 -11.67 0.63 -6.14
CA LEU A 107 -10.27 0.85 -5.78
C LEU A 107 -9.81 2.28 -6.10
N ASN A 108 -10.18 2.82 -7.26
CA ASN A 108 -9.85 4.21 -7.60
C ASN A 108 -10.50 5.22 -6.64
N GLN A 109 -11.78 5.03 -6.30
CA GLN A 109 -12.47 5.87 -5.31
C GLN A 109 -11.88 5.71 -3.90
N PHE A 110 -11.45 4.51 -3.56
CA PHE A 110 -10.74 4.22 -2.31
C PHE A 110 -9.42 4.99 -2.25
N MET A 111 -8.62 4.96 -3.33
CA MET A 111 -7.30 5.58 -3.40
C MET A 111 -7.32 7.11 -3.53
N TYR A 112 -8.39 7.72 -4.03
CA TYR A 112 -8.42 9.17 -4.29
C TYR A 112 -7.96 10.03 -3.10
N PRO A 113 -8.43 9.83 -1.85
CA PRO A 113 -7.91 10.59 -0.72
C PRO A 113 -6.48 10.20 -0.36
N VAL A 114 -6.10 8.93 -0.51
CA VAL A 114 -4.77 8.41 -0.14
C VAL A 114 -3.68 8.97 -1.05
N THR A 115 -3.95 9.10 -2.36
CA THR A 115 -3.01 9.70 -3.33
C THR A 115 -2.64 11.14 -2.99
N TYR A 116 -3.51 11.86 -2.29
CA TYR A 116 -3.23 13.21 -1.80
C TYR A 116 -2.39 13.20 -0.52
N TRP A 117 -2.70 12.29 0.42
CA TRP A 117 -2.06 12.28 1.73
C TRP A 117 -0.68 11.59 1.76
N ALA A 118 -0.45 10.59 0.90
CA ALA A 118 0.82 9.85 0.90
C ALA A 118 2.05 10.75 0.64
N PRO A 119 2.04 11.69 -0.33
CA PRO A 119 3.13 12.65 -0.51
C PRO A 119 3.30 13.62 0.68
N VAL A 120 2.19 14.07 1.29
CA VAL A 120 2.21 15.00 2.44
C VAL A 120 2.86 14.35 3.66
N ILE A 121 2.50 13.11 3.95
CA ILE A 121 3.08 12.32 5.05
C ILE A 121 4.61 12.22 4.88
N LYS A 122 5.08 11.88 3.68
CA LYS A 122 6.53 11.75 3.43
C LYS A 122 7.28 13.07 3.39
N SER A 123 6.70 14.16 2.91
CA SER A 123 7.32 15.49 3.03
C SER A 123 7.52 15.88 4.49
N ASN A 124 6.57 15.58 5.38
CA ASN A 124 6.72 15.85 6.80
C ASN A 124 7.86 15.03 7.43
N GLU A 125 7.98 13.73 7.12
CA GLU A 125 9.08 12.90 7.63
C GLU A 125 10.47 13.45 7.23
N LEU A 126 10.64 13.88 5.98
CA LEU A 126 11.89 14.47 5.47
C LEU A 126 12.24 15.77 6.17
N LEU A 127 11.24 16.59 6.50
CA LEU A 127 11.44 17.84 7.24
C LEU A 127 11.80 17.58 8.70
N THR A 128 11.17 16.58 9.35
CA THR A 128 11.45 16.23 10.75
C THR A 128 12.75 15.48 10.96
N SER A 129 13.28 14.81 9.94
CA SER A 129 14.58 14.10 10.00
C SER A 129 15.78 14.98 9.61
N ALA A 130 15.53 16.17 9.07
CA ALA A 130 16.54 17.16 8.70
C ALA A 130 16.80 18.23 9.78
N GLY A 131 16.03 18.22 10.88
CA GLY A 131 16.19 19.10 12.05
C GLY A 131 16.73 18.35 13.25
#